data_AF-A0A944XL05-F1
#
_entry.id   AF-A0A944XL05-F1
#
_cell.length_a   1.000
_cell.length_b   1.000
_cell.length_c   1.000
_cell.angle_alpha   90.00
_cell.angle_beta   90.00
_cell.angle_gamma   90.00
#
_symmetry.space_group_name_H-M   'P 1'
#
loop_
_entity.id
_entity.type
_entity.pdbx_description
1 polymer ?
#
loop_
_entity_poly.entity_id
_entity_poly.type
_entity_poly.pdbx_seq_one_letter_code
_entity_poly.pdbx_strand_id
1 'polypeptide(L)'
;MGKFNKGVFFGGLLGAGLMWLNTTKKGKAVREEMLDHASTIYADLFSKIQKTKQWQKMKKGDYTKVVKSTVASYAKKHNLPTPMVKMVTKVLNTQWGSMIKDLKDRV
;
A
#
# COMPACT_ATOMS: atom_id res chain seq x y z
N MET A 1 8.49 28.65 8.62
CA MET A 1 7.43 28.27 7.67
C MET A 1 7.95 27.06 6.87
N GLY A 2 7.83 25.84 7.39
CA GLY A 2 6.61 25.04 7.31
C GLY A 2 6.84 23.94 6.27
N LYS A 3 7.78 23.02 6.53
CA LYS A 3 7.99 21.84 5.69
C LYS A 3 6.71 21.02 5.74
N PHE A 4 5.80 21.24 4.79
CA PHE A 4 4.64 20.39 4.59
C PHE A 4 5.15 18.96 4.47
N ASN A 5 4.96 18.17 5.52
CA ASN A 5 5.32 16.77 5.54
C ASN A 5 4.43 16.10 4.49
N LYS A 6 4.96 15.94 3.27
CA LYS A 6 4.24 15.32 2.15
C LYS A 6 3.57 14.01 2.57
N GLY A 7 4.14 13.28 3.55
CA GLY A 7 3.52 12.10 4.15
C GLY A 7 2.17 12.34 4.84
N VAL A 8 2.01 13.41 5.61
CA VAL A 8 0.73 13.78 6.25
C VAL A 8 -0.28 14.24 5.21
N PHE A 9 0.16 15.02 4.22
CA PHE A 9 -0.70 15.47 3.12
C PHE A 9 -1.20 14.31 2.25
N PHE A 10 -0.32 13.37 1.89
CA PHE A 10 -0.70 12.17 1.14
C PHE A 10 -1.56 11.21 1.96
N GLY A 11 -1.29 11.07 3.27
CA GLY A 11 -2.11 10.28 4.18
C GLY A 11 -3.51 10.85 4.38
N GLY A 12 -3.61 12.18 4.52
CA GLY A 12 -4.90 12.88 4.64
C GLY A 12 -5.75 12.80 3.38
N LEU A 13 -5.15 13.00 2.20
CA LEU A 13 -5.86 12.84 0.92
C LEU A 13 -6.31 11.40 0.64
N LEU A 14 -5.49 10.40 0.98
CA LEU A 14 -5.88 9.00 0.90
C LEU A 14 -7.00 8.67 1.89
N GLY A 15 -6.88 9.14 3.13
CA GLY A 15 -7.91 8.95 4.16
C GLY A 15 -9.25 9.53 3.73
N ALA A 16 -9.25 10.78 3.24
CA ALA A 16 -10.45 11.43 2.72
C ALA A 16 -11.03 10.72 1.49
N GLY A 17 -10.19 10.25 0.56
CA GLY A 17 -10.64 9.48 -0.60
C GLY A 17 -11.27 8.13 -0.23
N LEU A 18 -10.69 7.40 0.74
CA LEU A 18 -11.25 6.16 1.25
C LEU A 18 -12.55 6.39 2.02
N MET A 19 -12.63 7.49 2.78
CA MET A 19 -13.84 7.89 3.48
C MET A 19 -14.97 8.25 2.50
N TRP A 20 -14.65 8.92 1.40
CA TRP A 20 -15.60 9.20 0.32
C TRP A 20 -16.12 7.93 -0.34
N LEU A 21 -15.26 6.92 -0.55
CA LEU A 21 -15.72 5.63 -1.06
C LEU A 21 -16.71 4.95 -0.10
N ASN A 22 -16.68 5.26 1.20
CA ASN A 22 -17.61 4.69 2.18
C ASN A 22 -19.04 5.28 2.11
N THR A 23 -19.24 6.41 1.43
CA THR A 23 -20.53 7.13 1.45
C THR A 23 -21.58 6.53 0.50
N THR A 24 -21.16 5.77 -0.51
CA THR A 24 -22.06 5.19 -1.52
C THR A 24 -21.94 3.67 -1.58
N LYS A 25 -23.03 2.95 -1.92
CA LYS A 25 -23.02 1.48 -2.06
C LYS A 25 -21.97 0.99 -3.06
N LYS A 26 -21.87 1.68 -4.21
CA LYS A 26 -20.88 1.37 -5.25
C LYS A 26 -19.46 1.69 -4.81
N GLY A 27 -19.25 2.82 -4.13
CA GLY A 27 -17.95 3.17 -3.56
C GLY A 27 -17.48 2.15 -2.52
N LYS A 28 -18.41 1.65 -1.69
CA LYS A 28 -18.11 0.64 -0.67
C LYS A 28 -17.64 -0.67 -1.31
N ALA A 29 -18.33 -1.14 -2.35
CA ALA A 29 -17.91 -2.31 -3.11
C ALA A 29 -16.51 -2.16 -3.73
N VAL A 30 -16.24 -1.01 -4.37
CA VAL A 30 -14.91 -0.72 -4.95
C VAL A 30 -13.83 -0.65 -3.88
N ARG A 31 -14.14 -0.07 -2.71
CA ARG A 31 -13.23 -0.03 -1.56
C ARG A 31 -12.93 -1.42 -1.04
N GLU A 32 -13.95 -2.27 -0.87
CA GLU A 32 -13.80 -3.65 -0.40
C GLU A 32 -12.93 -4.46 -1.37
N GLU A 33 -13.25 -4.43 -2.66
CA GLU A 33 -12.46 -5.09 -3.71
C GLU A 33 -11.00 -4.60 -3.72
N MET A 34 -10.79 -3.29 -3.61
CA MET A 34 -9.46 -2.71 -3.53
C MET A 34 -8.71 -3.17 -2.26
N LEU A 35 -9.38 -3.22 -1.11
CA LEU A 35 -8.79 -3.66 0.15
C LEU A 35 -8.47 -5.15 0.14
N ASP A 36 -9.29 -5.98 -0.50
CA ASP A 36 -9.05 -7.42 -0.64
C ASP A 36 -7.80 -7.68 -1.50
N HIS A 37 -7.69 -6.99 -2.65
CA HIS A 37 -6.48 -7.04 -3.46
C HIS A 37 -5.26 -6.50 -2.72
N ALA A 38 -5.40 -5.38 -1.99
CA ALA A 38 -4.32 -4.81 -1.21
C ALA A 38 -3.86 -5.76 -0.09
N SER A 39 -4.80 -6.43 0.58
CA SER A 39 -4.52 -7.42 1.64
C SER A 39 -3.74 -8.61 1.08
N THR A 40 -4.20 -9.16 -0.05
CA THR A 40 -3.53 -10.27 -0.74
C THR A 40 -2.11 -9.89 -1.13
N ILE A 41 -1.94 -8.71 -1.75
CA ILE A 41 -0.61 -8.21 -2.15
C ILE A 41 0.25 -7.92 -0.92
N TYR A 42 -0.32 -7.39 0.16
CA TYR A 42 0.40 -7.12 1.41
C TYR A 42 0.96 -8.39 2.02
N ALA A 43 0.17 -9.47 2.11
CA ALA A 43 0.61 -10.75 2.65
C ALA A 43 1.78 -11.36 1.85
N ASP A 44 1.69 -11.31 0.52
CA ASP A 44 2.76 -11.74 -0.38
C ASP A 44 4.03 -10.89 -0.21
N LEU A 45 3.85 -9.56 -0.13
CA LEU A 45 4.94 -8.61 -0.01
C LEU A 45 5.64 -8.75 1.36
N PHE A 46 4.87 -8.86 2.43
CA PHE A 46 5.36 -9.10 3.79
C PHE A 46 6.17 -10.39 3.85
N SER A 47 5.63 -11.49 3.33
CA SER A 47 6.30 -12.80 3.31
C SER A 47 7.61 -12.75 2.52
N LYS A 48 7.63 -12.08 1.36
CA LYS A 48 8.85 -11.91 0.53
C LYS A 48 9.90 -11.10 1.27
N ILE A 49 9.51 -9.97 1.85
CA ILE A 49 10.41 -9.04 2.54
C ILE A 49 10.94 -9.66 3.84
N GLN A 50 10.10 -10.38 4.59
CA GLN A 50 10.49 -11.07 5.82
C GLN A 50 11.55 -12.14 5.53
N LYS A 51 11.35 -12.98 4.51
CA LYS A 51 12.28 -14.05 4.13
C LYS A 51 13.65 -13.53 3.74
N THR A 52 13.73 -12.40 3.04
CA THR A 52 15.00 -11.88 2.56
C THR A 52 15.78 -11.12 3.63
N LYS A 53 15.18 -10.81 4.80
CA LYS A 53 15.73 -9.90 5.84
C LYS A 53 16.21 -8.54 5.32
N GLN A 54 15.96 -8.23 4.04
CA GLN A 54 16.42 -7.01 3.37
C GLN A 54 15.77 -5.77 3.99
N TRP A 55 14.63 -5.93 4.66
CA TRP A 55 13.93 -4.87 5.37
C TRP A 55 14.78 -4.13 6.42
N GLN A 56 15.78 -4.79 7.01
CA GLN A 56 16.64 -4.19 8.04
C GLN A 56 17.47 -3.01 7.52
N LYS A 57 17.83 -3.03 6.23
CA LYS A 57 18.64 -1.99 5.55
C LYS A 57 17.85 -1.27 4.46
N MET A 58 16.59 -1.65 4.23
CA MET A 58 15.78 -1.13 3.13
C MET A 58 15.36 0.31 3.42
N LYS A 59 15.67 1.21 2.49
CA LYS A 59 15.17 2.59 2.54
C LYS A 59 13.75 2.63 1.97
N LYS A 60 12.97 3.65 2.35
CA LYS A 60 11.60 3.85 1.84
C LYS A 60 11.51 3.86 0.30
N GLY A 61 12.55 4.37 -0.38
CA GLY A 61 12.63 4.36 -1.84
C GLY A 61 12.72 2.96 -2.44
N ASP A 62 13.49 2.07 -1.81
CA ASP A 62 13.65 0.69 -2.24
C ASP A 62 12.35 -0.10 -2.00
N TYR A 63 11.72 0.09 -0.85
CA TYR A 63 10.39 -0.46 -0.57
C TYR A 63 9.37 -0.03 -1.63
N THR A 64 9.36 1.26 -2.00
CA THR A 64 8.45 1.78 -3.01
C THR A 64 8.63 1.08 -4.36
N LYS A 65 9.86 0.73 -4.73
CA LYS A 65 10.15 -0.03 -5.97
C LYS A 65 9.61 -1.46 -5.87
N VAL A 66 9.84 -2.14 -4.74
CA VAL A 66 9.33 -3.51 -4.51
C VAL A 66 7.79 -3.54 -4.55
N VAL A 67 7.14 -2.59 -3.87
CA VAL A 67 5.67 -2.43 -3.90
C VAL A 67 5.17 -2.22 -5.31
N LYS A 68 5.73 -1.25 -6.05
CA LYS A 68 5.32 -0.98 -7.44
C LYS A 68 5.45 -2.21 -8.33
N SER A 69 6.57 -2.93 -8.25
CA SER A 69 6.80 -4.14 -9.02
C SER A 69 5.81 -5.25 -8.68
N THR A 70 5.56 -5.47 -7.40
CA THR A 70 4.65 -6.52 -6.92
C THR A 70 3.20 -6.21 -7.29
N VAL A 71 2.76 -4.97 -7.08
CA VAL A 71 1.41 -4.53 -7.45
C VAL A 71 1.23 -4.57 -8.96
N ALA A 72 2.22 -4.13 -9.75
CA ALA A 72 2.13 -4.19 -11.22
C ALA A 72 2.03 -5.64 -11.74
N SER A 73 2.79 -6.56 -11.13
CA SER A 73 2.73 -7.99 -11.48
C SER A 73 1.36 -8.60 -11.14
N TYR A 74 0.84 -8.30 -9.95
CA TYR A 74 -0.50 -8.73 -9.54
C TYR A 74 -1.59 -8.12 -10.43
N ALA A 75 -1.49 -6.83 -10.73
CA ALA A 75 -2.44 -6.11 -11.57
C ALA A 75 -2.54 -6.69 -12.98
N LYS A 76 -1.40 -7.08 -13.58
CA LYS A 76 -1.39 -7.76 -14.88
C LYS A 76 -2.09 -9.12 -14.82
N LYS A 77 -1.89 -9.89 -13.74
CA LYS A 77 -2.49 -11.21 -13.57
C LYS A 77 -4.01 -11.13 -13.36
N HIS A 78 -4.49 -10.11 -12.67
CA HIS A 78 -5.89 -9.93 -12.30
C HIS A 78 -6.63 -8.88 -13.15
N ASN A 79 -6.01 -8.36 -14.22
CA ASN A 79 -6.54 -7.29 -15.07
C ASN A 79 -7.08 -6.07 -14.29
N LEU A 80 -6.36 -5.67 -13.23
CA LEU A 80 -6.80 -4.56 -12.40
C LEU A 80 -6.74 -3.22 -13.16
N PRO A 81 -7.78 -2.38 -13.07
CA PRO A 81 -7.80 -1.10 -13.75
C PRO A 81 -6.76 -0.14 -13.16
N THR A 82 -6.12 0.66 -14.01
CA THR A 82 -5.04 1.60 -13.64
C THR A 82 -5.33 2.48 -12.42
N PRO A 83 -6.56 3.02 -12.22
CA PRO A 83 -6.90 3.76 -11.02
C PRO A 83 -6.78 2.93 -9.73
N MET A 84 -7.22 1.67 -9.75
CA MET A 84 -7.15 0.75 -8.61
C MET A 84 -5.69 0.39 -8.29
N VAL A 85 -4.89 0.09 -9.32
CA VAL A 85 -3.44 -0.16 -9.19
C VAL A 85 -2.74 1.01 -8.50
N LYS A 86 -3.06 2.26 -8.89
CA LYS A 86 -2.51 3.48 -8.27
C LYS A 86 -2.92 3.62 -6.81
N MET A 87 -4.18 3.33 -6.48
CA MET A 87 -4.67 3.40 -5.09
C MET A 87 -4.03 2.33 -4.20
N VAL A 88 -4.02 1.07 -4.63
CA VAL A 88 -3.38 -0.05 -3.91
C VAL A 88 -1.90 0.25 -3.68
N THR A 89 -1.18 0.72 -4.71
CA THR A 89 0.22 1.12 -4.60
C THR A 89 0.41 2.23 -3.56
N LYS A 90 -0.49 3.23 -3.54
CA LYS A 90 -0.44 4.33 -2.58
C LYS A 90 -0.68 3.84 -1.15
N VAL A 91 -1.70 3.01 -0.93
CA VAL A 91 -2.03 2.42 0.38
C VAL A 91 -0.86 1.62 0.94
N LEU A 92 -0.29 0.72 0.12
CA LEU A 92 0.87 -0.09 0.53
C LEU A 92 2.10 0.78 0.83
N ASN A 93 2.31 1.87 0.08
CA ASN A 93 3.41 2.81 0.34
C ASN A 93 3.23 3.60 1.64
N THR A 94 1.98 3.91 2.03
CA THR A 94 1.70 4.55 3.32
C THR A 94 1.92 3.60 4.50
N GLN A 95 1.71 2.29 4.29
CA GLN A 95 1.89 1.27 5.32
C GLN A 95 3.34 0.91 5.62
N TRP A 96 4.32 1.45 4.88
CA TRP A 96 5.76 1.20 5.12
C TRP A 96 6.18 1.26 6.59
N GLY A 97 5.76 2.32 7.30
CA GLY A 97 6.14 2.53 8.69
C GLY A 97 5.58 1.46 9.63
N SER A 98 4.33 1.06 9.42
CA SER A 98 3.69 -0.04 10.16
C SER A 98 4.35 -1.36 9.83
N MET A 99 4.56 -1.65 8.54
CA MET A 99 5.16 -2.91 8.09
C MET A 99 6.56 -3.12 8.67
N ILE A 100 7.40 -2.07 8.69
CA ILE A 100 8.74 -2.18 9.28
C ILE A 100 8.70 -2.35 10.79
N LYS A 101 7.74 -1.70 11.46
CA LYS A 101 7.54 -1.90 12.90
C LYS A 101 7.13 -3.34 13.19
N ASP A 102 6.12 -3.86 12.47
CA ASP A 102 5.64 -5.24 12.64
C ASP A 102 6.71 -6.28 12.31
N LEU A 103 7.57 -6.01 11.31
CA LEU A 103 8.72 -6.87 10.98
C LEU A 103 9.80 -6.84 12.07
N LYS A 104 9.98 -5.71 12.77
CA LYS A 104 10.89 -5.60 13.92
C LYS A 104 10.35 -6.31 15.15
N ASP A 105 9.05 -6.20 15.40
CA ASP A 105 8.42 -6.77 16.60
C ASP A 105 8.27 -8.31 16.50
N ARG A 106 8.36 -8.88 15.30
CA ARG A 106 8.23 -10.33 15.03
C ARG A 106 9.56 -11.06 14.79
N VAL A 107 10.70 -10.38 14.92
CA VAL A 107 12.06 -10.94 14.79
C VAL A 107 12.77 -10.83 16.13
#